data_AF-A0A1L0AQ55-F1
#
_entry.id   AF-A0A1L0AQ55-F1
#
_cell.length_a   1.000
_cell.length_b   1.000
_cell.length_c   1.000
_cell.angle_alpha   90.00
_cell.angle_beta   90.00
_cell.angle_gamma   90.00
#
_symmetry.space_group_name_H-M   'P 1'
#
loop_
_entity.id
_entity.type
_entity.pdbx_description
1 polymer ?
#
loop_
_entity_poly.entity_id
_entity_poly.type
_entity_poly.pdbx_seq_one_letter_code
_entity_poly.pdbx_strand_id
1 'polypeptide(L)'
;MLVLISLLPLFVVFIPYLTIQQSIADSISDLQSFAPFLIPLYTPVLWWGYSANKKYKLSKRLIEEYTHKGVLSRTFEGLSKQVQDMLDDSMTRELQVQLLYNLIDVNSENPGKLISDYNKSDHPLMDALDKSSKLADSVTKLARVPGFSALAKRLDERSKELLDSEGSKIKAVLESESANDTMNKDNKA
;
A
#
# COMPACT_ATOMS: atom_id res chain seq x y z
N MET A 1 -7.56 16.69 -1.89
CA MET A 1 -6.37 16.85 -1.03
C MET A 1 -5.12 16.19 -1.62
N LEU A 2 -5.08 14.88 -1.89
CA LEU A 2 -3.90 14.26 -2.55
C LEU A 2 -3.56 14.85 -3.93
N VAL A 3 -4.56 15.26 -4.71
CA VAL A 3 -4.34 15.89 -6.03
C VAL A 3 -3.58 17.22 -5.91
N LEU A 4 -3.82 17.99 -4.85
CA LEU A 4 -3.12 19.25 -4.58
C LEU A 4 -1.66 18.99 -4.17
N ILE A 5 -1.42 17.94 -3.37
CA ILE A 5 -0.07 17.54 -2.95
C ILE A 5 0.73 16.98 -4.13
N SER A 6 0.08 16.35 -5.10
CA SER A 6 0.72 15.84 -6.31
C SER A 6 1.15 16.94 -7.29
N LEU A 7 0.63 18.16 -7.14
CA LEU A 7 0.99 19.32 -7.98
C LEU A 7 2.27 20.02 -7.50
N LEU A 8 2.74 19.74 -6.29
CA LEU A 8 3.92 20.36 -5.70
C LEU A 8 5.20 20.23 -6.56
N PRO A 9 5.56 19.06 -7.13
CA PRO A 9 6.70 18.96 -8.06
C PRO A 9 6.49 19.74 -9.36
N LEU A 10 5.25 19.90 -9.83
CA LEU A 10 4.96 20.75 -10.98
C LEU A 10 5.24 22.23 -10.65
N PHE A 11 4.91 22.69 -9.45
CA PHE A 11 5.25 24.07 -9.03
C PHE A 11 6.76 24.27 -8.91
N VAL A 12 7.50 23.29 -8.39
CA VAL A 12 8.97 23.36 -8.26
C VAL A 12 9.64 23.48 -9.64
N VAL A 13 9.10 22.87 -10.69
CA VAL A 13 9.63 23.00 -12.06
C VAL A 13 9.08 24.25 -12.78
N PHE A 14 7.81 24.59 -12.55
CA PHE A 14 7.13 25.66 -13.27
C PHE A 14 7.57 27.07 -12.87
N ILE A 15 7.86 27.29 -11.58
CA ILE A 15 8.32 28.60 -11.07
C ILE A 15 9.67 29.02 -11.68
N PRO A 16 10.77 28.22 -11.60
CA PRO A 16 12.05 28.60 -12.17
C PRO A 16 12.01 28.66 -13.71
N TYR A 17 11.18 27.85 -14.36
CA TYR A 17 10.93 27.96 -15.80
C TYR A 17 10.39 29.35 -16.19
N LEU A 18 9.45 29.89 -15.41
CA LEU A 18 8.85 31.20 -15.70
C LEU A 18 9.75 32.38 -15.32
N THR A 19 10.51 32.26 -14.22
CA THR A 19 11.30 33.38 -13.67
C THR A 19 12.72 33.47 -14.24
N ILE A 20 13.36 32.32 -14.52
CA ILE A 20 14.80 32.26 -14.84
C ILE A 20 15.04 31.78 -16.28
N GLN A 21 14.00 31.37 -17.04
CA GLN A 21 14.12 30.79 -18.39
C GLN A 21 15.16 29.66 -18.47
N GLN A 22 15.22 28.82 -17.43
CA GLN A 22 16.13 27.69 -17.41
C GLN A 22 15.74 26.62 -18.43
N SER A 23 16.74 25.89 -18.91
CA SER A 23 16.51 24.73 -19.77
C SER A 23 15.78 23.63 -18.99
N ILE A 24 14.96 22.85 -19.70
CA ILE A 24 14.23 21.70 -19.13
C ILE A 24 15.22 20.70 -18.49
N ALA A 25 16.42 20.59 -19.05
CA ALA A 25 17.48 19.72 -18.53
C ALA A 25 17.95 20.14 -17.12
N ASP A 26 18.10 21.44 -16.88
CA ASP A 26 18.54 21.97 -15.58
C ASP A 26 17.44 21.77 -14.52
N SER A 27 16.18 21.97 -14.91
CA SER A 27 15.04 21.72 -14.02
C SER A 27 14.89 20.25 -13.60
N ILE A 28 15.29 19.30 -14.45
CA ILE A 28 15.29 17.86 -14.12
C ILE A 28 16.40 17.54 -13.11
N SER A 29 17.58 18.13 -13.28
CA SER A 29 18.71 17.98 -12.36
C SER A 29 18.37 18.54 -10.97
N ASP A 30 17.72 19.70 -10.93
CA ASP A 30 17.24 20.30 -9.68
C ASP A 30 16.18 19.42 -9.01
N LEU A 31 15.22 18.88 -9.77
CA LEU A 31 14.21 17.97 -9.23
C LEU A 31 14.83 16.71 -8.59
N GLN A 32 15.88 16.15 -9.20
CA GLN A 32 16.61 15.02 -8.62
C GLN A 32 17.30 15.39 -7.30
N SER A 33 17.86 16.59 -7.20
CA SER A 33 18.48 17.10 -5.97
C SER A 33 17.47 17.40 -4.86
N PHE A 34 16.25 17.82 -5.22
CA PHE A 34 15.17 18.10 -4.26
C PHE A 34 14.37 16.86 -3.83
N ALA A 35 14.45 15.74 -4.57
CA ALA A 35 13.76 14.49 -4.27
C ALA A 35 13.93 14.00 -2.81
N PRO A 36 15.15 13.93 -2.21
CA PRO A 36 15.30 13.48 -0.82
C PRO A 36 14.66 14.43 0.20
N PHE A 37 14.57 15.72 -0.11
CA PHE A 37 13.94 16.72 0.77
C PHE A 37 12.41 16.59 0.78
N LEU A 38 11.81 16.07 -0.28
CA LEU A 38 10.36 15.86 -0.39
C LEU A 38 9.90 14.64 0.43
N ILE A 39 10.72 13.61 0.61
CA ILE A 39 10.34 12.39 1.34
C ILE A 39 9.74 12.66 2.74
N PRO A 40 10.39 13.42 3.64
CA PRO A 40 9.82 13.70 4.96
C PRO A 40 8.53 14.53 4.90
N LEU A 41 8.35 15.34 3.86
CA LEU A 41 7.14 16.14 3.65
C LEU A 41 5.95 15.30 3.17
N TYR A 42 6.18 14.31 2.31
CA TYR A 42 5.14 13.41 1.80
C TYR A 42 4.80 12.28 2.79
N THR A 43 5.73 11.89 3.66
CA THR A 43 5.55 10.84 4.69
C THR A 43 4.27 11.02 5.53
N PRO A 44 3.97 12.18 6.15
CA PRO A 44 2.74 12.35 6.93
C PRO A 44 1.46 12.28 6.07
N VAL A 45 1.54 12.68 4.80
CA VAL A 45 0.39 12.63 3.88
C VAL A 45 0.09 11.19 3.48
N LEU A 46 1.14 10.41 3.16
CA LEU A 46 1.01 8.97 2.92
C LEU A 46 0.45 8.25 4.14
N TRP A 47 0.94 8.59 5.33
CA TRP A 47 0.44 8.06 6.59
C TRP A 47 -1.05 8.33 6.77
N TRP A 48 -1.47 9.57 6.51
CA TRP A 48 -2.87 9.96 6.63
C TRP A 48 -3.76 9.20 5.64
N GLY A 49 -3.38 9.16 4.35
CA GLY A 49 -4.13 8.42 3.34
C GLY A 49 -4.30 6.94 3.68
N TYR A 50 -3.21 6.31 4.14
CA TYR A 50 -3.24 4.92 4.57
C TYR A 50 -4.10 4.70 5.83
N SER A 51 -3.93 5.55 6.85
CA SER A 51 -4.71 5.48 8.09
C SER A 51 -6.20 5.67 7.85
N ALA A 52 -6.58 6.57 6.94
CA ALA A 52 -7.98 6.80 6.57
C ALA A 52 -8.62 5.54 5.96
N ASN A 53 -7.91 4.83 5.08
CA ASN A 53 -8.40 3.58 4.49
C ASN A 53 -8.64 2.50 5.56
N LYS A 54 -7.77 2.42 6.57
CA LYS A 54 -7.95 1.50 7.70
C LYS A 54 -9.16 1.87 8.57
N LYS A 55 -9.33 3.16 8.89
CA LYS A 55 -10.48 3.66 9.65
C LYS A 55 -11.80 3.33 8.95
N TYR A 56 -11.84 3.42 7.63
CA TYR A 56 -13.01 3.05 6.83
C TYR A 56 -13.32 1.54 6.87
N LYS A 57 -12.31 0.68 6.77
CA LYS A 57 -12.50 -0.77 6.91
C LYS A 57 -13.00 -1.16 8.31
N LEU A 58 -12.43 -0.53 9.34
CA LEU A 58 -12.84 -0.76 10.72
C LEU A 58 -14.28 -0.28 10.96
N SER A 59 -14.67 0.87 10.42
CA SER A 59 -16.04 1.37 10.60
C SER A 59 -17.07 0.47 9.93
N LYS A 60 -16.80 -0.04 8.73
CA LYS A 60 -17.69 -1.03 8.07
C LYS A 60 -17.87 -2.28 8.92
N ARG A 61 -16.77 -2.84 9.44
CA ARG A 61 -16.83 -4.00 10.33
C ARG A 61 -17.66 -3.72 11.58
N LEU A 62 -17.42 -2.56 12.20
CA LEU A 62 -18.11 -2.18 13.42
C LEU A 62 -19.63 -2.08 13.17
N ILE A 63 -20.02 -1.51 12.03
CA ILE A 63 -21.42 -1.46 11.61
C ILE A 63 -21.99 -2.87 11.40
N GLU A 64 -21.30 -3.75 10.68
CA GLU A 64 -21.75 -5.14 10.46
C GLU A 64 -21.92 -5.91 11.79
N GLU A 65 -20.96 -5.76 12.72
CA GLU A 65 -21.02 -6.40 14.03
C GLU A 65 -22.17 -5.85 14.88
N TYR A 66 -22.37 -4.53 14.92
CA TYR A 66 -23.50 -3.94 15.64
C TYR A 66 -24.84 -4.27 15.00
N THR A 67 -24.93 -4.30 13.66
CA THR A 67 -26.14 -4.70 12.95
C THR A 67 -26.47 -6.16 13.25
N HIS A 68 -25.48 -7.07 13.23
CA HIS A 68 -25.67 -8.47 13.60
C HIS A 68 -26.16 -8.62 15.04
N LYS A 69 -25.53 -7.94 16.01
CA LYS A 69 -25.96 -7.92 17.42
C LYS A 69 -27.37 -7.31 17.59
N GLY A 70 -27.69 -6.29 16.80
CA GLY A 70 -29.00 -5.64 16.80
C GLY A 70 -30.11 -6.55 16.29
N VAL A 71 -29.90 -7.23 15.15
CA VAL A 71 -30.87 -8.19 14.58
C VAL A 71 -31.05 -9.37 15.54
N LEU A 72 -29.97 -9.94 16.08
CA LEU A 72 -30.04 -11.03 17.06
C LEU A 72 -30.86 -10.65 18.29
N SER A 73 -30.66 -9.45 18.83
CA SER A 73 -31.42 -8.95 19.98
C SER A 73 -32.93 -8.85 19.67
N ARG A 74 -33.30 -8.31 18.51
CA ARG A 74 -34.70 -8.21 18.07
C ARG A 74 -35.32 -9.59 17.82
N THR A 75 -34.58 -10.53 17.24
CA THR A 75 -35.02 -11.91 17.04
C THR A 75 -35.23 -12.61 18.38
N PHE A 76 -34.30 -12.46 19.32
CA PHE A 76 -34.44 -13.01 20.68
C PHE A 76 -35.65 -12.42 21.40
N GLU A 77 -35.84 -11.11 21.36
CA GLU A 77 -36.99 -10.42 21.97
C GLU A 77 -38.33 -10.93 21.40
N GLY A 78 -38.41 -11.07 20.07
CA GLY A 78 -39.60 -11.61 19.40
C GLY A 78 -39.89 -13.08 19.73
N LEU A 79 -38.88 -13.95 19.70
CA LEU A 79 -39.02 -15.37 20.04
C LEU A 79 -39.29 -15.57 21.53
N SER A 80 -38.63 -14.82 22.41
CA SER A 80 -38.87 -14.86 23.85
C SER A 80 -40.30 -14.46 24.18
N LYS A 81 -40.86 -13.45 23.49
CA LYS A 81 -42.25 -13.07 23.65
C LYS A 81 -43.21 -14.14 23.14
N GLN A 82 -42.94 -14.72 21.97
CA GLN A 82 -43.75 -15.83 21.43
C GLN A 82 -43.76 -17.04 22.37
N VAL A 83 -42.62 -17.38 22.98
CA VAL A 83 -42.49 -18.48 23.94
C VAL A 83 -43.22 -18.16 25.26
N GLN A 84 -43.15 -16.91 25.74
CA GLN A 84 -43.90 -16.49 26.94
C GLN A 84 -45.43 -16.46 26.74
N ASP A 85 -45.88 -16.16 25.53
CA ASP A 85 -47.30 -16.12 25.18
C ASP A 85 -47.91 -17.54 24.97
N MET A 86 -47.11 -18.62 25.07
CA MET A 86 -47.59 -20.00 24.99
C MET A 86 -48.31 -20.43 26.28
N LEU A 87 -49.46 -21.10 26.14
CA LEU A 87 -50.31 -21.52 27.26
C LEU A 87 -49.73 -22.63 28.15
N ASP A 88 -48.70 -23.35 27.69
CA ASP A 88 -48.18 -24.55 28.36
C ASP A 88 -46.85 -24.27 29.08
N ASP A 89 -46.92 -24.04 30.40
CA ASP A 89 -45.79 -23.59 31.24
C ASP A 89 -44.59 -24.58 31.24
N SER A 90 -44.86 -25.86 31.00
CA SER A 90 -43.83 -26.90 30.94
C SER A 90 -43.00 -26.81 29.65
N MET A 91 -43.67 -26.65 28.51
CA MET A 91 -43.07 -26.54 27.18
C MET A 91 -42.38 -25.19 26.98
N THR A 92 -42.94 -24.12 27.56
CA THR A 92 -42.35 -22.77 27.60
C THR A 92 -40.97 -22.77 28.26
N ARG A 93 -40.80 -23.55 29.34
CA ARG A 93 -39.55 -23.62 30.09
C ARG A 93 -38.43 -24.31 29.30
N GLU A 94 -38.78 -25.38 28.59
CA GLU A 94 -37.84 -26.10 27.72
C GLU A 94 -37.38 -25.24 26.53
N LEU A 95 -38.32 -24.55 25.87
CA LEU A 95 -38.03 -23.65 24.76
C LEU A 95 -37.18 -22.44 25.17
N GLN A 96 -37.38 -21.90 26.38
CA GLN A 96 -36.51 -20.84 26.92
C GLN A 96 -35.07 -21.30 27.12
N VAL A 97 -34.87 -22.50 27.66
CA VAL A 97 -33.52 -23.08 27.86
C VAL A 97 -32.85 -23.31 26.50
N GLN A 98 -33.59 -23.82 25.51
CA GLN A 98 -33.06 -24.04 24.16
C GLN A 98 -32.74 -22.72 23.45
N LEU A 99 -33.57 -21.69 23.61
CA LEU A 99 -33.32 -20.35 23.06
C LEU A 99 -32.07 -19.72 23.67
N LEU A 100 -31.88 -19.85 24.99
CA LEU A 100 -30.69 -19.36 25.69
C LEU A 100 -29.43 -20.08 25.21
N TYR A 101 -29.50 -21.41 25.04
CA TYR A 101 -28.39 -22.20 24.50
C TYR A 101 -28.01 -21.75 23.08
N ASN A 102 -28.99 -21.62 22.17
CA ASN A 102 -28.78 -21.15 20.81
C ASN A 102 -28.21 -19.72 20.77
N LEU A 103 -28.64 -18.84 21.68
CA LEU A 103 -28.09 -17.48 21.78
C LEU A 103 -26.61 -17.51 22.18
N ILE A 104 -26.23 -18.34 23.15
CA ILE A 104 -24.83 -18.51 23.57
C ILE A 104 -24.00 -19.06 22.41
N ASP A 105 -24.51 -20.06 21.69
CA ASP A 105 -23.83 -20.69 20.56
C ASP A 105 -23.57 -19.69 19.42
N VAL A 106 -24.61 -18.97 18.97
CA VAL A 106 -24.51 -17.95 17.91
C VAL A 106 -23.69 -16.72 18.34
N ASN A 107 -23.67 -16.38 19.63
CA ASN A 107 -22.81 -15.31 20.15
C ASN A 107 -21.34 -15.72 20.18
N SER A 108 -21.06 -17.01 20.40
CA SER A 108 -19.69 -17.57 20.39
C SER A 108 -19.08 -17.57 18.98
N GLU A 109 -19.92 -17.64 17.95
CA GLU A 109 -19.51 -17.47 16.57
C GLU A 109 -19.20 -15.99 16.28
N ASN A 110 -17.90 -15.67 16.26
CA ASN A 110 -17.45 -14.32 15.97
C ASN A 110 -17.70 -13.99 14.47
N PRO A 111 -18.59 -13.03 14.13
CA PRO A 111 -18.88 -12.69 12.74
C PRO A 111 -17.65 -12.12 12.00
N GLY A 112 -16.62 -11.67 12.74
CA GLY A 112 -15.35 -11.20 12.18
C GLY A 112 -14.44 -12.30 11.63
N LYS A 113 -14.76 -13.60 11.85
CA LYS A 113 -13.95 -14.72 11.34
C LYS A 113 -13.91 -14.80 9.81
N LEU A 114 -14.95 -14.30 9.14
CA LEU A 114 -15.05 -14.26 7.68
C LEU A 114 -14.27 -13.10 7.03
N ILE A 115 -13.71 -12.17 7.82
CA ILE A 115 -12.85 -11.09 7.34
C ILE A 115 -11.39 -11.50 7.64
N SER A 116 -10.75 -12.14 6.66
CA SER A 116 -9.41 -12.78 6.74
C SER A 116 -8.21 -11.88 7.06
N ASP A 117 -8.43 -10.60 7.34
CA ASP A 117 -7.38 -9.57 7.54
C ASP A 117 -7.24 -9.14 9.02
N TYR A 118 -7.62 -10.00 9.97
CA TYR A 118 -7.63 -9.69 11.41
C TYR A 118 -6.23 -9.45 12.01
N ASN A 119 -5.17 -10.01 11.41
CA ASN A 119 -3.84 -10.11 12.02
C ASN A 119 -2.73 -9.61 11.09
N LYS A 120 -2.86 -8.40 10.58
CA LYS A 120 -1.78 -7.72 9.85
C LYS A 120 -1.31 -6.51 10.61
N SER A 121 0.01 -6.32 10.62
CA SER A 121 0.67 -5.25 11.38
C SER A 121 0.07 -3.88 11.10
N ASP A 122 -0.19 -3.15 12.17
CA ASP A 122 -0.84 -1.84 12.17
C ASP A 122 0.03 -0.70 11.66
N HIS A 123 1.28 -1.00 11.32
CA HIS A 123 2.27 -0.04 10.87
C HIS A 123 2.35 -0.02 9.33
N PRO A 124 2.18 1.13 8.66
CA PRO A 124 2.17 1.21 7.20
C PRO A 124 3.47 0.74 6.57
N LEU A 125 4.61 0.94 7.24
CA LEU A 125 5.88 0.37 6.76
C LEU A 125 5.91 -1.15 6.86
N MET A 126 5.33 -1.73 7.92
CA MET A 126 5.33 -3.18 8.11
C MET A 126 4.34 -3.86 7.15
N ASP A 127 3.17 -3.28 6.92
CA ASP A 127 2.22 -3.77 5.92
C ASP A 127 2.76 -3.61 4.49
N ALA A 128 3.47 -2.51 4.18
CA ALA A 128 4.15 -2.36 2.90
C ALA A 128 5.30 -3.36 2.73
N LEU A 129 6.07 -3.62 3.80
CA LEU A 129 7.15 -4.60 3.81
C LEU A 129 6.60 -6.03 3.64
N ASP A 130 5.51 -6.38 4.34
CA ASP A 130 4.83 -7.67 4.21
C ASP A 130 4.21 -7.88 2.82
N LYS A 131 3.74 -6.80 2.18
CA LYS A 131 3.29 -6.86 0.79
C LYS A 131 4.45 -7.00 -0.19
N SER A 132 5.57 -6.33 0.09
CA SER A 132 6.80 -6.44 -0.70
C SER A 132 7.39 -7.86 -0.63
N SER A 133 7.44 -8.47 0.56
CA SER A 133 7.88 -9.85 0.73
C SER A 133 6.96 -10.83 0.01
N LYS A 134 5.63 -10.68 0.13
CA LYS A 134 4.66 -11.47 -0.62
C LYS A 134 4.77 -11.28 -2.14
N LEU A 135 5.11 -10.08 -2.60
CA LEU A 135 5.35 -9.80 -4.01
C LEU A 135 6.63 -10.52 -4.47
N ALA A 136 7.72 -10.46 -3.71
CA ALA A 136 8.96 -11.19 -3.99
C ALA A 136 8.73 -12.70 -4.05
N ASP A 137 7.94 -13.25 -3.12
CA ASP A 137 7.55 -14.66 -3.13
C ASP A 137 6.71 -15.01 -4.36
N SER A 138 5.80 -14.12 -4.77
CA SER A 138 4.95 -14.30 -5.95
C SER A 138 5.76 -14.22 -7.24
N VAL A 139 6.72 -13.31 -7.33
CA VAL A 139 7.68 -13.20 -8.44
C VAL A 139 8.56 -14.45 -8.50
N THR A 140 9.02 -14.97 -7.36
CA THR A 140 9.82 -16.21 -7.30
C THR A 140 8.99 -17.43 -7.72
N LYS A 141 7.72 -17.50 -7.31
CA LYS A 141 6.78 -18.53 -7.78
C LYS A 141 6.53 -18.43 -9.28
N LEU A 142 6.39 -17.22 -9.81
CA LEU A 142 6.17 -16.97 -11.23
C LEU A 142 7.42 -17.29 -12.07
N ALA A 143 8.61 -17.02 -11.53
CA ALA A 143 9.89 -17.40 -12.14
C ALA A 143 10.09 -18.92 -12.24
N ARG A 144 9.41 -19.71 -11.39
CA ARG A 144 9.38 -21.18 -11.46
C ARG A 144 8.39 -21.72 -12.52
N VAL A 145 7.55 -20.89 -13.13
CA VAL A 145 6.62 -21.32 -14.18
C VAL A 145 7.36 -21.44 -15.52
N PRO A 146 7.33 -22.62 -16.19
CA PRO A 146 7.95 -22.77 -17.51
C PRO A 146 7.25 -21.82 -18.51
N GLY A 147 8.03 -20.90 -19.10
CA GLY A 147 7.55 -19.88 -20.04
C GLY A 147 7.87 -18.43 -19.62
N PHE A 148 8.08 -18.16 -18.32
CA PHE A 148 8.46 -16.82 -17.83
C PHE A 148 9.92 -16.46 -18.16
N SER A 149 10.75 -17.45 -18.50
CA SER A 149 12.17 -17.26 -18.84
C SER A 149 12.40 -16.37 -20.07
N ALA A 150 11.50 -16.38 -21.05
CA ALA A 150 11.62 -15.54 -22.24
C ALA A 150 11.41 -14.06 -21.91
N LEU A 151 10.51 -13.73 -20.98
CA LEU A 151 10.28 -12.37 -20.50
C LEU A 151 11.42 -11.91 -19.60
N ALA A 152 11.87 -12.77 -18.69
CA ALA A 152 13.03 -12.48 -17.84
C ALA A 152 14.30 -12.23 -18.68
N LYS A 153 14.55 -13.05 -19.71
CA LYS A 153 15.69 -12.90 -20.60
C LYS A 153 15.65 -11.57 -21.37
N ARG A 154 14.48 -11.17 -21.89
CA ARG A 154 14.33 -9.88 -22.58
C ARG A 154 14.50 -8.68 -21.66
N LEU A 155 14.11 -8.80 -20.40
CA LEU A 155 14.30 -7.74 -19.41
C LEU A 155 15.78 -7.60 -19.01
N ASP A 156 16.47 -8.74 -18.85
CA ASP A 156 17.91 -8.79 -18.55
C ASP A 156 18.75 -8.20 -19.71
N GLU A 157 18.43 -8.56 -20.96
CA GLU A 157 19.05 -7.98 -22.17
C GLU A 157 18.90 -6.46 -22.22
N ARG A 158 17.72 -5.92 -21.91
CA ARG A 158 17.47 -4.48 -21.85
C ARG A 158 18.21 -3.78 -20.70
N SER A 159 18.31 -4.43 -19.54
CA SER A 159 19.09 -3.90 -18.41
C SER A 159 20.58 -3.80 -18.75
N LYS A 160 21.11 -4.80 -19.45
CA LYS A 160 22.51 -4.82 -19.90
C LYS A 160 22.80 -3.75 -20.94
N GLU A 161 21.90 -3.57 -21.90
CA GLU A 161 21.98 -2.53 -22.92
C GLU A 161 22.00 -1.11 -22.32
N LEU A 162 21.19 -0.87 -21.27
CA LEU A 162 21.20 0.40 -20.56
C LEU A 162 22.50 0.64 -19.78
N LEU A 163 23.00 -0.38 -19.05
CA LEU A 163 24.27 -0.30 -18.31
C LEU A 163 25.48 -0.08 -19.23
N ASP A 164 25.53 -0.76 -20.37
CA ASP A 164 26.60 -0.60 -21.36
C ASP A 164 26.54 0.80 -22.00
N SER A 165 25.33 1.32 -22.24
CA SER A 165 25.15 2.69 -22.76
C SER A 165 25.62 3.76 -21.79
N GLU A 166 25.34 3.60 -20.49
CA GLU A 166 25.83 4.50 -19.44
C GLU A 166 27.34 4.34 -19.22
N GLY A 167 27.85 3.12 -19.23
CA GLY A 167 29.28 2.84 -19.14
C GLY A 167 30.07 3.48 -20.27
N SER A 168 29.56 3.45 -21.52
CA SER A 168 30.21 4.11 -22.65
C SER A 168 30.20 5.64 -22.52
N LYS A 169 29.12 6.23 -21.98
CA LYS A 169 29.03 7.67 -21.72
C LYS A 169 30.01 8.10 -20.64
N ILE A 170 30.10 7.35 -19.54
CA ILE A 170 31.04 7.61 -18.45
C ILE A 170 32.48 7.49 -18.95
N LYS A 171 32.78 6.48 -19.77
CA LYS A 171 34.11 6.27 -20.34
C LYS A 171 34.50 7.37 -21.33
N ALA A 172 33.57 7.82 -22.18
CA ALA A 172 33.79 8.95 -23.08
C ALA A 172 34.06 10.26 -22.33
N VAL A 173 33.37 10.49 -21.20
CA VAL A 173 33.62 11.64 -20.32
C VAL A 173 35.01 11.54 -19.67
N LEU A 174 35.37 10.39 -19.11
CA LEU A 174 36.69 10.15 -18.51
C LEU A 174 37.85 10.31 -19.52
N GLU A 175 37.68 9.82 -20.75
CA GLU A 175 38.66 9.99 -21.82
C GLU A 175 38.80 11.46 -22.25
N SER A 176 37.70 12.22 -22.31
CA SER A 176 37.75 13.66 -22.59
C SER A 176 38.42 14.48 -21.48
N GLU A 177 38.28 14.05 -20.22
CA GLU A 177 38.88 14.70 -19.06
C GLU A 177 40.38 14.40 -18.95
N SER A 178 40.78 13.16 -19.23
CA SER A 178 42.20 12.77 -19.30
C SER A 178 42.95 13.39 -20.49
N ALA A 179 42.29 13.62 -21.63
CA ALA A 179 42.90 14.33 -22.77
C ALA A 179 43.11 15.84 -22.49
N ASN A 180 42.22 16.47 -21.73
CA ASN A 180 42.37 17.86 -21.32
C ASN A 180 43.49 18.07 -20.28
N ASP A 181 43.74 17.08 -19.40
CA ASP A 181 44.84 17.16 -18.43
C ASP A 181 46.22 17.01 -19.10
N THR A 182 46.32 16.25 -20.20
CA THR A 182 47.54 16.18 -21.02
C THR A 182 47.84 17.47 -21.78
N MET A 183 46.82 18.17 -22.29
CA MET A 183 47.00 19.43 -23.04
C MET A 183 47.38 20.64 -22.15
N ASN A 184 47.11 20.58 -20.83
CA ASN A 184 47.49 21.63 -19.88
C ASN A 184 48.95 21.50 -19.39
N LYS A 185 49.54 20.30 -19.48
CA LYS A 185 50.95 20.07 -19.10
C LYS A 185 51.95 20.57 -20.15
N ASP A 186 51.58 20.54 -21.43
CA ASP A 186 52.45 20.97 -22.54
C ASP A 186 52.49 22.50 -22.75
N ASN A 187 51.56 23.25 -22.15
CA ASN A 187 51.53 24.73 -22.20
C ASN A 187 52.21 25.41 -20.98
N LYS A 188 52.96 24.64 -20.18
CA LYS A 188 53.64 25.13 -18.97
C LYS A 188 55.13 24.75 -18.89
N ALA A 189 55.71 24.22 -19.97
CA ALA A 189 57.14 23.95 -20.09
C ALA A 189 57.84 25.03 -20.93
#